data_AF-A0A249WA38-F1
#
_entry.id   AF-A0A249WA38-F1
#
_cell.length_a   1.000
_cell.length_b   1.000
_cell.length_c   1.000
_cell.angle_alpha   90.00
_cell.angle_beta   90.00
_cell.angle_gamma   90.00
#
_symmetry.space_group_name_H-M   'P 1'
#
loop_
_entity.id
_entity.type
_entity.pdbx_description
1 polymer ?
#
loop_
_entity_poly.entity_id
_entity_poly.type
_entity_poly.pdbx_seq_one_letter_code
_entity_poly.pdbx_strand_id
1 'polypeptide(L)'
;MLKTTHHFSQVGNKVAQQHMGSTELAANLFRATQTEEKLNRDQVSNKAHANQTHFEVGAKVRATIEELGGTMPEDLPTPEKGIPQLARAQKKLEGDQ
;
A
#
# COMPACT_ATOMS: atom_id res chain seq x y z
N MET A 1 16.78 18.00 -7.62
CA MET A 1 15.31 17.90 -7.69
C MET A 1 14.72 16.52 -7.29
N LEU A 2 15.51 15.44 -7.19
CA LEU A 2 14.99 14.09 -6.86
C LEU A 2 14.84 13.74 -5.37
N LYS A 3 15.29 14.59 -4.43
CA LYS A 3 15.28 14.25 -2.99
C LYS A 3 14.04 14.69 -2.21
N THR A 4 13.13 15.47 -2.81
CA THR A 4 11.98 16.04 -2.09
C THR A 4 10.71 15.20 -2.19
N THR A 5 10.64 14.25 -3.13
CA THR A 5 9.45 13.37 -3.31
C THR A 5 9.46 12.16 -2.38
N HIS A 6 10.62 11.79 -1.82
CA HIS A 6 10.76 10.60 -0.95
C HIS A 6 10.20 10.78 0.47
N HIS A 7 10.00 12.03 0.95
CA HIS A 7 9.56 12.28 2.32
C HIS A 7 8.04 12.49 2.46
N PHE A 8 7.35 12.95 1.40
CA PHE A 8 5.88 13.06 1.40
C PHE A 8 5.17 11.72 1.20
N SER A 9 5.87 10.69 0.71
CA SER A 9 5.33 9.35 0.46
C SER A 9 5.20 8.50 1.75
N GLN A 10 6.07 8.72 2.75
CA GLN A 10 6.12 7.84 3.93
C GLN A 10 5.04 8.14 4.98
N VAL A 11 4.70 9.40 5.23
CA VAL A 11 3.69 9.76 6.25
C VAL A 11 2.27 9.40 5.80
N GLY A 12 1.95 9.63 4.51
CA GLY A 12 0.66 9.25 3.93
C GLY A 12 0.45 7.74 3.87
N ASN A 13 1.50 6.97 3.55
CA ASN A 13 1.47 5.51 3.64
C ASN A 13 1.26 5.05 5.08
N LYS A 14 1.98 5.62 6.06
CA LYS A 14 1.92 5.16 7.44
C LYS A 14 0.51 5.25 8.05
N VAL A 15 -0.24 6.30 7.77
CA VAL A 15 -1.62 6.44 8.30
C VAL A 15 -2.63 5.58 7.53
N ALA A 16 -2.46 5.39 6.22
CA ALA A 16 -3.24 4.41 5.46
C ALA A 16 -2.97 2.97 5.96
N GLN A 17 -1.72 2.65 6.26
CA GLN A 17 -1.28 1.36 6.82
C GLN A 17 -1.85 1.10 8.23
N GLN A 18 -2.10 2.13 9.04
CA GLN A 18 -2.74 1.97 10.37
C GLN A 18 -4.27 1.83 10.30
N HIS A 19 -4.86 2.09 9.14
CA HIS A 19 -6.31 2.06 8.93
C HIS A 19 -6.76 0.71 8.37
N MET A 20 -5.94 0.07 7.53
CA MET A 20 -6.23 -1.17 6.81
C MET A 20 -6.21 -2.42 7.73
N GLY A 21 -7.05 -3.41 7.43
CA GLY A 21 -6.94 -4.72 8.06
C GLY A 21 -5.58 -5.38 7.77
N SER A 22 -5.08 -6.25 8.64
CA SER A 22 -3.74 -6.87 8.49
C SER A 22 -3.55 -7.57 7.13
N THR A 23 -4.59 -8.23 6.62
CA THR A 23 -4.60 -8.89 5.31
C THR A 23 -4.50 -7.87 4.16
N GLU A 24 -5.25 -6.78 4.24
CA GLU A 24 -5.26 -5.72 3.23
C GLU A 24 -3.88 -5.02 3.18
N LEU A 25 -3.32 -4.75 4.37
CA LEU A 25 -2.01 -4.17 4.53
C LEU A 25 -0.92 -5.07 3.94
N ALA A 26 -0.93 -6.36 4.27
CA ALA A 26 0.03 -7.32 3.75
C ALA A 26 -0.03 -7.40 2.23
N ALA A 27 -1.23 -7.48 1.64
CA ALA A 27 -1.42 -7.53 0.20
C ALA A 27 -0.95 -6.25 -0.49
N ASN A 28 -1.27 -5.07 0.06
CA ASN A 28 -0.85 -3.79 -0.51
C ASN A 28 0.67 -3.59 -0.44
N LEU A 29 1.27 -3.86 0.72
CA LEU A 29 2.72 -3.75 0.90
C LEU A 29 3.47 -4.70 -0.04
N PHE A 30 3.02 -5.96 -0.09
CA PHE A 30 3.63 -6.96 -0.98
C PHE A 30 3.55 -6.53 -2.46
N ARG A 31 2.38 -6.10 -2.92
CA ARG A 31 2.21 -5.55 -4.28
C ARG A 31 3.14 -4.37 -4.55
N ALA A 32 3.26 -3.44 -3.61
CA ALA A 32 4.10 -2.25 -3.75
C ALA A 32 5.58 -2.62 -3.87
N THR A 33 6.08 -3.45 -2.95
CA THR A 33 7.47 -3.92 -2.95
C THR A 33 7.81 -4.70 -4.22
N GLN A 34 6.96 -5.65 -4.62
CA GLN A 34 7.19 -6.43 -5.82
C GLN A 34 7.12 -5.59 -7.11
N THR A 35 6.29 -4.55 -7.11
CA THR A 35 6.27 -3.61 -8.24
C THR A 35 7.57 -2.80 -8.30
N GLU A 36 8.02 -2.23 -7.18
CA GLU A 36 9.27 -1.47 -7.12
C GLU A 36 10.47 -2.32 -7.57
N GLU A 37 10.56 -3.55 -7.08
CA GLU A 37 11.58 -4.51 -7.49
C GLU A 37 11.52 -4.80 -9.00
N LYS A 38 10.33 -5.02 -9.57
CA LYS A 38 10.17 -5.27 -11.02
C LYS A 38 10.52 -4.04 -11.85
N LEU A 39 10.10 -2.85 -11.45
CA LEU A 39 10.44 -1.60 -12.14
C LEU A 39 11.96 -1.39 -12.18
N ASN A 40 12.64 -1.63 -11.06
CA ASN A 40 14.08 -1.50 -10.95
C ASN A 40 14.82 -2.57 -11.77
N ARG A 41 14.41 -3.84 -11.68
CA ARG A 41 15.03 -4.93 -12.46
C ARG A 41 14.89 -4.72 -13.96
N ASP A 42 13.71 -4.31 -14.40
CA ASP A 42 13.38 -4.16 -15.82
C ASP A 42 13.76 -2.76 -16.36
N GLN A 43 14.41 -1.92 -15.53
CA GLN A 43 14.86 -0.56 -15.84
C GLN A 43 13.75 0.32 -16.45
N VAL A 44 12.54 0.18 -15.92
CA VAL A 44 11.34 0.86 -16.41
C VAL A 44 11.36 2.32 -15.98
N SER A 45 11.47 3.24 -16.94
CA SER A 45 11.56 4.68 -16.68
C SER A 45 10.38 5.50 -17.22
N ASN A 46 9.54 4.91 -18.08
CA ASN A 46 8.38 5.60 -18.65
C ASN A 46 7.07 5.25 -17.92
N LYS A 47 6.15 6.22 -17.88
CA LYS A 47 4.88 6.12 -17.15
C LYS A 47 3.98 4.97 -17.65
N ALA A 48 3.94 4.73 -18.96
CA ALA A 48 3.07 3.71 -19.54
C ALA A 48 3.48 2.29 -19.09
N HIS A 49 4.77 1.97 -19.19
CA HIS A 49 5.32 0.70 -18.73
C HIS A 49 5.26 0.57 -17.20
N ALA A 50 5.42 1.67 -16.46
CA ALA A 50 5.26 1.65 -15.01
C ALA A 50 3.83 1.25 -14.62
N ASN A 51 2.83 1.87 -15.25
CA ASN A 51 1.42 1.55 -15.03
C ASN A 51 1.11 0.09 -15.40
N GLN A 52 1.63 -0.38 -16.53
CA GLN A 52 1.47 -1.77 -16.97
C GLN A 52 2.09 -2.74 -15.93
N THR A 53 3.28 -2.42 -15.42
CA THR A 53 3.96 -3.22 -14.39
C THR A 53 3.14 -3.29 -13.10
N HIS A 54 2.59 -2.16 -12.63
CA HIS A 54 1.70 -2.14 -11.47
C HIS A 54 0.46 -3.02 -11.68
N PHE A 55 -0.14 -2.97 -12.87
CA PHE A 55 -1.31 -3.78 -13.19
C PHE A 55 -1.00 -5.28 -13.17
N GLU A 56 0.08 -5.70 -13.84
CA GLU A 56 0.53 -7.09 -13.89
C GLU A 56 0.84 -7.65 -12.51
N VAL A 57 1.60 -6.92 -11.71
CA VAL A 57 1.94 -7.34 -10.34
C VAL A 57 0.66 -7.44 -9.50
N GLY A 58 -0.23 -6.45 -9.57
CA GLY A 58 -1.52 -6.49 -8.88
C GLY A 58 -2.39 -7.69 -9.27
N ALA A 59 -2.43 -8.04 -10.56
CA ALA A 59 -3.15 -9.20 -11.05
C ALA A 59 -2.59 -10.51 -10.49
N LYS A 60 -1.26 -10.66 -10.46
CA LYS A 60 -0.60 -11.83 -9.86
C LYS A 60 -0.88 -11.96 -8.37
N VAL A 61 -0.83 -10.84 -7.63
CA VAL A 61 -1.16 -10.85 -6.20
C VAL A 61 -2.59 -11.33 -5.95
N ARG A 62 -3.58 -10.84 -6.73
CA ARG A 62 -4.96 -11.33 -6.61
C ARG A 62 -5.08 -12.82 -6.94
N ALA A 63 -4.47 -13.26 -8.03
CA ALA A 63 -4.47 -14.67 -8.41
C ALA A 63 -3.91 -15.57 -7.30
N THR A 64 -2.79 -15.17 -6.67
CA THR A 64 -2.23 -15.92 -5.55
C THR A 64 -3.14 -15.93 -4.32
N ILE A 65 -3.79 -14.81 -4.00
CA ILE A 65 -4.75 -14.77 -2.88
C ILE A 65 -5.91 -15.74 -3.16
N GLU A 66 -6.40 -15.77 -4.40
CA GLU A 66 -7.49 -16.66 -4.83
C GLU A 66 -7.08 -18.13 -4.78
N GLU A 67 -5.90 -18.46 -5.30
CA GLU A 67 -5.32 -19.82 -5.25
C GLU A 67 -5.15 -20.34 -3.82
N LEU A 68 -4.84 -19.45 -2.87
CA LEU A 68 -4.72 -19.78 -1.46
C LEU A 68 -6.07 -19.85 -0.72
N GLY A 69 -7.19 -19.54 -1.40
CA GLY A 69 -8.52 -19.47 -0.80
C GLY A 69 -8.70 -18.28 0.15
N GLY A 70 -7.90 -17.21 -0.02
CA GLY A 70 -7.99 -15.99 0.76
C GLY A 70 -9.11 -15.06 0.28
N THR A 71 -9.55 -14.15 1.15
CA THR A 71 -10.48 -13.08 0.79
C THR A 71 -9.78 -12.04 -0.09
N MET A 72 -10.42 -11.63 -1.19
CA MET A 72 -9.87 -10.61 -2.08
C MET A 72 -9.73 -9.26 -1.36
N PRO A 73 -8.68 -8.48 -1.66
CA PRO A 73 -8.49 -7.16 -1.05
C PRO A 73 -9.69 -6.22 -1.20
N GLU A 74 -10.39 -6.27 -2.33
CA GLU A 74 -11.61 -5.50 -2.61
C GLU A 74 -12.85 -5.95 -1.81
N ASP A 75 -12.84 -7.17 -1.29
CA ASP A 75 -13.92 -7.74 -0.47
C ASP A 75 -13.63 -7.62 1.03
N LEU A 76 -12.47 -7.09 1.41
CA LEU A 76 -12.13 -6.86 2.81
C LEU A 76 -13.02 -5.74 3.39
N PRO A 77 -13.42 -5.85 4.66
CA PRO A 77 -14.27 -4.85 5.29
C PRO A 77 -13.58 -3.49 5.30
N THR A 78 -14.33 -2.45 4.92
CA THR A 78 -13.84 -1.08 5.06
C THR A 78 -13.65 -0.76 6.54
N PRO A 79 -12.51 -0.19 6.95
CA PRO A 79 -12.27 0.00 8.37
C PRO A 79 -13.19 1.09 8.94
N GLU A 80 -13.69 0.88 10.16
CA GLU A 80 -14.74 1.70 10.77
C GLU A 80 -14.34 3.16 11.02
N LYS A 81 -13.05 3.42 11.25
CA LYS A 81 -12.54 4.74 11.67
C LYS A 81 -11.69 5.38 10.60
N GLY A 82 -12.21 6.39 9.90
CA GLY A 82 -11.46 7.07 8.84
C GLY A 82 -10.11 7.66 9.30
N ILE A 83 -9.20 7.84 8.34
CA ILE A 83 -7.83 8.39 8.54
C ILE A 83 -7.77 9.63 9.45
N PRO A 84 -8.66 10.64 9.35
CA PRO A 84 -8.63 11.82 10.24
C PRO A 84 -8.90 11.47 11.71
N GLN A 85 -9.72 10.45 11.97
CA GLN A 85 -10.08 10.02 13.32
C GLN A 85 -8.90 9.26 13.96
N LEU A 86 -8.20 8.43 13.18
CA LEU A 86 -6.98 7.74 13.61
C LEU A 86 -5.84 8.73 13.88
N ALA A 87 -5.62 9.71 12.99
CA ALA A 87 -4.60 10.74 13.20
C ALA A 87 -4.85 11.57 14.48
N ARG A 88 -6.12 11.84 14.81
CA ARG A 88 -6.51 12.50 16.07
C ARG A 88 -6.26 11.60 17.28
N ALA A 89 -6.58 10.31 17.19
CA ALA A 89 -6.34 9.35 18.26
C ALA A 89 -4.84 9.19 18.54
N GLN A 90 -4.01 9.10 17.49
CA GLN A 90 -2.55 9.01 17.62
C GLN A 90 -1.97 10.26 18.29
N LYS A 91 -2.39 11.46 17.88
CA LYS A 91 -1.97 12.72 18.54
C LYS A 91 -2.34 12.80 20.02
N LYS A 92 -3.48 12.23 20.43
CA LYS A 92 -3.84 12.16 21.85
C LYS A 92 -2.91 11.24 22.63
N LEU A 93 -2.57 10.09 22.07
CA LEU A 93 -1.64 9.13 22.69
C LEU A 93 -0.21 9.67 22.79
N GLU A 94 0.23 10.45 21.82
CA GLU A 94 1.57 11.09 21.80
C GLU A 94 1.64 12.36 22.68
N GLY A 95 0.51 13.02 22.94
CA GLY A 95 0.41 14.23 23.78
C GLY A 95 0.22 13.96 25.28
N ASP A 96 -0.11 12.72 25.65
CA ASP A 96 -0.21 12.24 27.04
C ASP A 96 1.10 11.58 27.53
N GLN A 97 2.24 11.85 26.86
CA GLN A 97 3.60 11.45 27.29
C GLN A 97 4.43 12.64 27.76
#